data_AF-A0A9X8SJ47-F1
#
_entry.id   AF-A0A9X8SJ47-F1
#
_cell.length_a   1.000
_cell.length_b   1.000
_cell.length_c   1.000
_cell.angle_alpha   90.00
_cell.angle_beta   90.00
_cell.angle_gamma   90.00
#
_symmetry.space_group_name_H-M   'P 1'
#
loop_
_entity.id
_entity.type
_entity.pdbx_description
1 polymer ?
#
loop_
_entity_poly.entity_id
_entity_poly.type
_entity_poly.pdbx_seq_one_letter_code
_entity_poly.pdbx_strand_id
1 'polypeptide(L)'
;MLRIQRGYMYDPDDNEVIVNEIFYNAASEQKLGSKMGVFAADKLPTSIFKKVQENESMSYMESMEVEEQTIPEILCHLDQNQKPEKLYFEMQYMM
;
A
#
# COMPACT_ATOMS: atom_id res chain seq x y z
N MET A 1 10.22 -5.61 -12.98
CA MET A 1 9.95 -4.31 -12.32
C MET A 1 8.51 -4.27 -11.88
N LEU A 2 8.27 -3.89 -10.63
CA LEU A 2 6.95 -3.88 -9.99
C LEU A 2 6.69 -2.45 -9.49
N ARG A 3 5.53 -1.89 -9.83
CA ARG A 3 5.07 -0.58 -9.36
C ARG A 3 3.86 -0.79 -8.46
N ILE A 4 3.82 -0.09 -7.34
CA ILE A 4 2.67 -0.08 -6.43
C ILE A 4 2.08 1.31 -6.42
N GLN A 5 0.77 1.41 -6.63
CA GLN A 5 0.00 2.58 -6.29
C GLN A 5 -0.66 2.34 -4.94
N ARG A 6 -0.36 3.20 -3.97
CA ARG A 6 -0.86 3.10 -2.61
C ARG A 6 -1.75 4.29 -2.28
N GLY A 7 -2.94 4.02 -1.78
CA GLY A 7 -3.86 5.00 -1.22
C GLY A 7 -4.01 4.83 0.28
N TYR A 8 -4.20 5.95 0.96
CA TYR A 8 -4.49 6.07 2.39
C TYR A 8 -5.78 6.86 2.54
N MET A 9 -6.68 6.42 3.41
CA MET A 9 -7.90 7.14 3.77
C MET A 9 -8.07 7.05 5.29
N TYR A 10 -7.98 8.19 5.96
CA TYR A 10 -8.13 8.27 7.42
C TYR A 10 -9.60 8.46 7.78
N ASP A 11 -10.08 7.60 8.67
CA ASP A 11 -11.36 7.70 9.33
C ASP A 11 -11.16 8.28 10.75
N PRO A 12 -11.59 9.53 11.00
CA PRO A 12 -11.43 10.16 12.30
C PRO A 12 -12.38 9.62 13.37
N ASP A 13 -13.48 8.96 12.99
CA ASP A 13 -14.48 8.45 13.95
C ASP A 13 -13.92 7.20 14.65
N ASP A 14 -13.25 6.33 13.89
CA ASP A 14 -12.63 5.10 14.40
C ASP A 14 -11.12 5.25 14.69
N ASN A 15 -10.52 6.38 14.31
CA ASN A 15 -9.07 6.63 14.39
C ASN A 15 -8.25 5.55 13.64
N GLU A 16 -8.75 5.17 12.46
CA GLU A 16 -8.19 4.14 11.60
C GLU A 16 -7.82 4.69 10.23
N VAL A 17 -6.85 4.06 9.56
CA VAL A 17 -6.47 4.38 8.19
C VAL A 17 -6.61 3.14 7.33
N ILE A 18 -7.43 3.27 6.30
CA ILE A 18 -7.56 2.29 5.23
C ILE A 18 -6.39 2.49 4.28
N VAL A 19 -5.57 1.45 4.11
CA VAL A 19 -4.47 1.41 3.15
C VAL A 19 -4.85 0.46 2.02
N ASN A 20 -4.87 0.95 0.79
CA ASN A 20 -5.12 0.14 -0.40
C ASN A 20 -3.92 0.19 -1.33
N GLU A 21 -3.47 -0.97 -1.80
CA GLU A 21 -2.37 -1.10 -2.74
C GLU A 21 -2.82 -1.82 -4.01
N ILE A 22 -2.44 -1.26 -5.15
CA ILE A 22 -2.61 -1.88 -6.46
C ILE A 22 -1.24 -2.14 -7.06
N PHE A 23 -1.02 -3.40 -7.44
CA PHE A 23 0.26 -3.90 -7.93
C PHE A 23 0.21 -3.93 -9.45
N TYR A 24 1.23 -3.36 -10.09
CA TYR A 24 1.34 -3.26 -11.53
C TYR A 24 2.68 -3.81 -12.01
N ASN A 25 2.66 -4.50 -13.15
CA ASN A 25 3.87 -4.69 -13.92
C ASN A 25 4.29 -3.31 -14.45
N ALA A 26 5.47 -2.82 -14.04
CA ALA A 26 5.88 -1.45 -14.38
C ALA A 26 6.17 -1.28 -15.88
N ALA A 27 6.53 -2.35 -16.59
CA ALA A 27 6.87 -2.29 -18.01
C ALA A 27 5.62 -2.31 -18.91
N SER A 28 4.59 -3.08 -18.54
CA SER A 28 3.37 -3.23 -19.34
C SER A 28 2.17 -2.44 -18.81
N GLU A 29 2.30 -1.80 -17.65
CA GLU A 29 1.23 -1.17 -16.87
C GLU A 29 0.05 -2.10 -16.53
N GLN A 30 0.23 -3.41 -16.72
CA GLN A 30 -0.78 -4.41 -16.42
C GLN A 30 -0.98 -4.50 -14.90
N LYS A 31 -2.24 -4.40 -14.45
CA LYS A 31 -2.61 -4.69 -13.06
C LYS A 31 -2.39 -6.18 -12.77
N LEU A 32 -1.59 -6.45 -11.75
CA LEU A 32 -1.28 -7.80 -11.25
C LEU A 32 -2.18 -8.21 -10.09
N GLY A 33 -2.62 -7.25 -9.26
CA GLY A 33 -3.49 -7.53 -8.13
C GLY A 33 -3.72 -6.30 -7.27
N SER A 34 -4.47 -6.48 -6.18
CA SER A 34 -4.67 -5.43 -5.18
C SER A 34 -4.96 -6.04 -3.81
N LYS A 35 -4.62 -5.30 -2.75
CA LYS A 35 -4.96 -5.65 -1.38
C LYS A 35 -5.32 -4.38 -0.61
N MET A 36 -6.19 -4.54 0.39
CA MET A 36 -6.56 -3.49 1.31
C MET A 36 -6.37 -4.01 2.73
N GLY A 37 -6.00 -3.10 3.63
CA GLY A 37 -5.85 -3.34 5.06
C GLY A 37 -6.28 -2.11 5.83
N VAL A 38 -6.64 -2.31 7.09
CA VAL A 38 -7.07 -1.25 8.01
C VAL A 38 -6.12 -1.25 9.19
N PHE A 39 -5.62 -0.07 9.56
CA PHE A 39 -4.60 0.09 10.59
C PHE A 39 -5.02 1.21 11.53
N ALA A 40 -4.76 1.04 12.83
CA ALA A 40 -4.88 2.16 13.75
C ALA A 40 -3.93 3.30 13.34
N ALA A 41 -4.40 4.54 13.41
CA ALA A 41 -3.65 5.71 12.92
C ALA A 41 -2.30 5.91 13.64
N ASP A 42 -2.18 5.46 14.90
CA ASP A 42 -0.94 5.50 15.68
C ASP A 42 0.14 4.53 15.17
N LYS A 43 -0.24 3.55 14.34
CA LYS A 43 0.69 2.64 13.68
C LYS A 43 1.26 3.22 12.39
N LEU A 44 0.65 4.25 11.83
CA LEU A 44 1.17 4.84 10.59
C LEU A 44 2.44 5.66 10.85
N PRO A 45 3.42 5.62 9.93
CA PRO A 45 4.55 6.54 9.98
C PRO A 45 4.07 7.99 10.01
N THR A 46 4.61 8.77 10.94
CA THR A 46 4.20 10.17 11.16
C THR A 46 4.29 11.02 9.88
N SER A 47 5.29 10.74 9.03
CA SER A 47 5.46 11.43 7.75
C SER A 47 4.34 11.16 6.75
N ILE A 48 3.78 9.95 6.74
CA ILE A 48 2.63 9.59 5.88
C ILE A 48 1.36 10.16 6.47
N PHE A 49 1.14 9.96 7.77
CA PHE A 49 -0.09 10.41 8.43
C PHE A 49 -0.27 11.92 8.33
N LYS A 50 0.83 12.68 8.44
CA LYS A 50 0.80 14.13 8.21
C LYS A 50 0.31 14.51 6.81
N LYS A 51 0.77 13.82 5.76
CA LYS A 51 0.31 14.09 4.38
C LYS A 51 -1.18 13.77 4.19
N VAL A 52 -1.68 12.75 4.88
CA VAL A 52 -3.12 12.41 4.88
C VAL A 52 -3.93 13.54 5.51
N GLN A 53 -3.49 14.05 6.67
CA GLN A 53 -4.15 15.12 7.41
C GLN A 53 -4.05 16.51 6.73
N GLU A 54 -3.02 16.74 5.93
CA GLU A 54 -2.86 17.98 5.15
C GLU A 54 -3.91 18.11 4.02
N ASN A 55 -4.58 17.02 3.66
CA ASN A 55 -5.60 17.00 2.63
C ASN A 55 -7.01 17.14 3.24
N GLU A 56 -7.85 18.02 2.70
CA GLU A 56 -9.24 18.20 3.17
C GLU A 56 -10.06 16.89 3.11
N SER A 57 -9.75 16.02 2.15
CA SER A 57 -10.38 14.71 2.01
C SER A 57 -9.87 13.65 2.99
N MET A 58 -8.88 13.98 3.83
CA MET A 58 -8.18 13.05 4.71
C MET A 58 -7.67 11.81 3.97
N SER A 59 -7.20 12.02 2.74
CA SER A 59 -6.67 10.97 1.88
C SER A 59 -5.36 11.38 1.22
N TYR A 60 -4.52 10.38 0.97
CA TYR A 60 -3.24 10.56 0.29
C TYR A 60 -2.99 9.40 -0.66
N MET A 61 -2.37 9.68 -1.81
CA MET A 61 -1.94 8.65 -2.76
C MET A 61 -0.47 8.84 -3.10
N GLU A 62 0.23 7.73 -3.23
CA GLU A 62 1.61 7.68 -3.72
C GLU A 62 1.82 6.50 -4.67
N SER A 63 2.88 6.60 -5.47
CA SER A 63 3.31 5.54 -6.37
C SER A 63 4.79 5.29 -6.12
N MET A 64 5.17 4.03 -6.01
CA MET A 64 6.57 3.64 -5.80
C MET A 64 6.94 2.43 -6.65
N GLU A 65 8.21 2.39 -7.04
CA GLU A 65 8.83 1.17 -7.56
C GLU A 65 9.30 0.31 -6.39
N VAL A 66 9.15 -1.02 -6.54
CA VAL A 66 9.58 -1.98 -5.53
C VAL A 66 11.02 -2.39 -5.81
N GLU A 67 11.83 -2.46 -4.76
CA GLU A 67 13.22 -2.92 -4.83
C GLU A 67 13.29 -4.36 -5.38
N GLU A 68 14.22 -4.61 -6.29
CA GLU A 68 14.30 -5.90 -7.01
C GLU A 68 14.36 -7.12 -6.09
N GLN A 69 15.00 -6.98 -4.92
CA GLN A 69 15.12 -8.02 -3.90
C GLN A 69 13.79 -8.45 -3.25
N THR A 70 12.80 -7.54 -3.20
CA THR A 70 11.49 -7.78 -2.56
C THR A 70 10.44 -8.27 -3.57
N ILE A 71 10.69 -8.07 -4.87
CA ILE A 71 9.77 -8.45 -5.95
C ILE A 71 9.41 -9.95 -5.94
N PRO A 72 10.36 -10.91 -5.78
CA PRO A 72 10.04 -12.33 -5.86
C PRO A 72 9.01 -12.79 -4.82
N GLU A 73 9.10 -12.29 -3.58
CA GLU A 73 8.16 -12.60 -2.50
C GLU A 73 6.75 -12.13 -2.85
N ILE A 74 6.61 -10.87 -3.28
CA ILE A 74 5.32 -10.30 -3.66
C ILE A 74 4.71 -11.02 -4.86
N LEU A 75 5.52 -11.30 -5.90
CA LEU A 75 5.05 -11.98 -7.11
C LEU A 75 4.63 -13.43 -6.85
N CYS A 76 5.31 -14.15 -5.95
CA CYS A 76 4.96 -15.53 -5.59
C CYS A 76 3.49 -15.64 -5.13
N HIS A 77 3.05 -14.69 -4.29
CA HIS A 77 1.67 -14.67 -3.79
C HIS A 77 0.67 -14.14 -4.83
N LEU A 78 1.05 -13.14 -5.62
CA LEU A 78 0.20 -12.60 -6.68
C LEU A 78 -0.09 -13.62 -7.78
N ASP A 79 0.89 -14.43 -8.18
CA ASP A 79 0.70 -15.44 -9.22
C ASP A 79 -0.27 -16.55 -8.77
N GLN A 80 -0.20 -16.93 -7.49
CA GLN A 80 -1.04 -18.00 -6.94
C GLN A 80 -2.49 -17.58 -6.69
N ASN A 81 -2.74 -16.34 -6.27
CA ASN A 81 -4.05 -15.92 -5.74
C ASN A 81 -4.62 -14.62 -6.34
N GLN A 82 -3.89 -13.96 -7.25
CA GLN A 82 -4.14 -12.57 -7.69
C GLN A 82 -4.26 -11.56 -6.53
N LYS A 83 -3.76 -11.96 -5.36
CA LYS A 83 -3.77 -11.20 -4.11
C LYS A 83 -2.46 -11.47 -3.38
N PRO A 84 -1.73 -10.43 -2.98
CA PRO A 84 -0.52 -10.61 -2.18
C PRO A 84 -0.90 -11.10 -0.77
N GLU A 85 0.02 -11.81 -0.12
CA GLU A 85 -0.19 -12.28 1.26
C GLU A 85 -0.35 -11.10 2.22
N LYS A 86 0.52 -10.11 2.13
CA LYS A 86 0.52 -8.87 2.92
C LYS A 86 0.53 -7.64 2.01
N LEU A 87 0.14 -6.49 2.54
CA LEU A 87 0.43 -5.21 1.90
C LEU A 87 1.95 -5.00 1.93
N TYR A 88 2.50 -4.41 0.87
CA TYR A 88 3.88 -3.91 0.88
C TYR A 88 4.07 -2.87 1.99
N PHE A 89 3.03 -2.12 2.34
CA PHE A 89 3.00 -1.24 3.51
C PHE A 89 3.34 -1.99 4.82
N GLU A 90 2.73 -3.17 5.02
CA GLU A 90 3.01 -4.00 6.21
C GLU A 90 4.48 -4.46 6.23
N MET A 91 5.01 -4.87 5.07
CA MET A 91 6.42 -5.26 4.94
C MET A 91 7.37 -4.10 5.25
N GLN A 92 7.00 -2.87 4.92
CA GLN A 92 7.85 -1.69 5.14
C GLN A 92 7.82 -1.16 6.58
N TYR A 93 6.68 -1.25 7.26
CA TYR A 93 6.46 -0.49 8.51
C TYR A 93 5.98 -1.33 9.69
N MET A 94 5.61 -2.60 9.50
CA MET A 94 4.96 -3.42 10.53
C MET A 94 5.70 -4.74 10.83
N MET A 95 6.98 -4.84 10.46
CA MET A 95 7.86 -5.95 10.87
C MET A 95 8.45 -5.76 12.26
#